data_AF-A0A965G4P3-F1
#
_entry.id   AF-A0A965G4P3-F1
#
_cell.length_a   1.000
_cell.length_b   1.000
_cell.length_c   1.000
_cell.angle_alpha   90.00
_cell.angle_beta   90.00
_cell.angle_gamma   90.00
#
_symmetry.space_group_name_H-M   'P 1'
#
loop_
_entity.id
_entity.type
_entity.pdbx_description
1 polymer ?
#
loop_
_entity_poly.entity_id
_entity_poly.type
_entity_poly.pdbx_seq_one_letter_code
_entity_poly.pdbx_strand_id
1 'polypeptide(L)'
;MAAKESLAPGAVARVAPERTVFLENKTLRVAFTTWGGGVKEIELREHEVEAQEKVFLNRGSPDAVFSLRGWTAPGEDLVWAVEKADAQEVVLSAPAHPDGSVVVRRTFRLAGDYLLSLDQQVENLGGAPFALPAYALAGGVGAPIHLRQYEQPYVGSGWFTTDLSYTTHKLPEFLPSHFLFLFPQSGKEKVSSREDRQVRWIAAKSQFF
;
A
#
# COMPACT_ATOMS: atom_id res chain seq x y z
N MET A 1 15.41 1.14 -26.27
CA MET A 1 14.95 1.69 -24.98
C MET A 1 13.57 1.13 -24.73
N ALA A 2 13.45 0.11 -23.87
CA ALA A 2 12.13 -0.39 -23.47
C ALA A 2 11.39 0.72 -22.71
N ALA A 3 10.11 0.92 -23.00
CA ALA A 3 9.28 1.84 -22.24
C ALA A 3 9.39 1.49 -20.76
N LYS A 4 9.64 2.48 -19.89
CA LYS A 4 9.42 2.31 -18.45
C LYS A 4 7.94 2.01 -18.28
N GLU A 5 7.59 0.73 -18.18
CA GLU A 5 6.24 0.27 -17.93
C GLU A 5 5.69 0.96 -16.68
N SER A 6 4.43 1.37 -16.76
CA SER A 6 3.81 2.17 -15.70
C SER A 6 3.52 1.28 -14.50
N LEU A 7 4.30 1.42 -13.42
CA LEU A 7 3.99 0.86 -12.11
C LEU A 7 2.84 1.59 -11.39
N ALA A 8 2.13 2.49 -12.09
CA ALA A 8 1.10 3.37 -11.53
C ALA A 8 -0.15 2.60 -11.06
N PRO A 9 -0.89 3.11 -10.06
CA PRO A 9 -2.20 2.59 -9.64
C PRO A 9 -3.13 2.33 -10.84
N GLY A 10 -3.76 1.15 -10.90
CA GLY A 10 -4.61 0.76 -12.03
C GLY A 10 -5.45 -0.46 -11.71
N ALA A 11 -6.48 -0.71 -12.52
CA ALA A 11 -7.34 -1.89 -12.38
C ALA A 11 -6.53 -3.16 -12.71
N VAL A 12 -6.41 -4.05 -11.73
CA VAL A 12 -5.74 -5.34 -11.87
C VAL A 12 -6.79 -6.43 -12.07
N ALA A 13 -6.60 -7.30 -13.06
CA ALA A 13 -7.47 -8.43 -13.32
C ALA A 13 -7.39 -9.43 -12.17
N ARG A 14 -8.51 -9.64 -11.46
CA ARG A 14 -8.62 -10.56 -10.33
C ARG A 14 -9.19 -11.90 -10.82
N VAL A 15 -8.32 -12.91 -10.91
CA VAL A 15 -8.69 -14.21 -11.48
C VAL A 15 -9.24 -15.19 -10.42
N ALA A 16 -8.90 -14.97 -9.14
CA ALA A 16 -9.32 -15.80 -8.02
C ALA A 16 -10.28 -15.05 -7.08
N PRO A 17 -11.23 -15.75 -6.43
CA PRO A 17 -12.08 -15.15 -5.40
C PRO A 17 -11.26 -14.52 -4.28
N GLU A 18 -11.66 -13.34 -3.84
CA GLU A 18 -11.04 -12.68 -2.68
C GLU A 18 -11.27 -13.51 -1.42
N ARG A 19 -10.22 -13.77 -0.66
CA ARG A 19 -10.31 -14.26 0.72
C ARG A 19 -9.76 -13.20 1.65
N THR A 20 -10.48 -12.95 2.74
CA THR A 20 -10.09 -12.00 3.78
C THR A 20 -9.87 -12.75 5.09
N VAL A 21 -8.76 -12.47 5.77
CA VAL A 21 -8.43 -12.98 7.11
C VAL A 21 -8.03 -11.83 8.02
N PHE A 22 -8.03 -12.03 9.33
CA PHE A 22 -7.89 -10.95 10.30
C PHE A 22 -6.81 -11.23 11.34
N LEU A 23 -6.11 -10.18 11.77
CA LEU A 23 -5.40 -10.13 13.06
C LEU A 23 -5.99 -9.01 13.88
N GLU A 24 -6.16 -9.23 15.17
CA GLU A 24 -6.69 -8.22 16.08
C GLU A 24 -5.99 -8.21 17.42
N ASN A 25 -5.90 -7.01 18.00
CA ASN A 25 -5.57 -6.78 19.40
C ASN A 25 -6.61 -5.82 19.99
N LYS A 26 -6.28 -5.19 21.12
CA LYS A 26 -7.18 -4.24 21.79
C LYS A 26 -7.45 -2.98 20.95
N THR A 27 -6.47 -2.51 20.21
CA THR A 27 -6.45 -1.20 19.53
C THR A 27 -6.69 -1.28 18.02
N LEU A 28 -6.36 -2.40 17.39
CA LEU A 28 -6.41 -2.62 15.96
C LEU A 28 -7.19 -3.89 15.61
N ARG A 29 -7.88 -3.83 14.47
CA ARG A 29 -8.28 -5.02 13.70
C ARG A 29 -7.84 -4.83 12.26
N VAL A 30 -6.91 -5.67 11.82
CA VAL A 30 -6.29 -5.61 10.50
C VAL A 30 -6.91 -6.68 9.60
N ALA A 31 -7.44 -6.27 8.46
CA ALA A 31 -7.95 -7.18 7.44
C ALA A 31 -6.86 -7.40 6.37
N PHE A 32 -6.50 -8.65 6.13
CA PHE A 32 -5.58 -9.07 5.07
C PHE A 32 -6.36 -9.69 3.93
N THR A 33 -5.91 -9.48 2.70
CA THR A 33 -6.59 -9.97 1.50
C THR A 33 -5.66 -10.74 0.57
N THR A 34 -6.18 -11.78 -0.07
CA THR A 34 -5.50 -12.46 -1.18
C THR A 34 -5.44 -11.61 -2.46
N TRP A 35 -6.21 -10.52 -2.53
CA TRP A 35 -6.07 -9.54 -3.62
C TRP A 35 -4.92 -8.57 -3.33
N GLY A 36 -3.76 -8.83 -3.93
CA GLY A 36 -2.52 -8.07 -3.69
C GLY A 36 -1.71 -8.54 -2.48
N GLY A 37 -2.20 -9.55 -1.74
CA GLY A 37 -1.42 -10.23 -0.70
C GLY A 37 -0.98 -9.33 0.44
N GLY A 38 -1.85 -8.41 0.86
CA GLY A 38 -1.48 -7.30 1.74
C GLY A 38 -2.60 -6.91 2.69
N VAL A 39 -2.47 -5.72 3.26
CA VAL A 39 -3.48 -5.16 4.18
C VAL A 39 -4.58 -4.48 3.38
N LYS A 40 -5.78 -5.04 3.43
CA LYS A 40 -6.97 -4.45 2.80
C LYS A 40 -7.37 -3.16 3.51
N GLU A 41 -7.57 -3.25 4.82
CA GLU A 41 -7.99 -2.15 5.67
C GLU A 41 -7.57 -2.39 7.13
N ILE A 42 -7.53 -1.32 7.91
CA ILE A 42 -7.24 -1.36 9.33
C ILE A 42 -8.34 -0.60 10.06
N GLU A 43 -9.06 -1.27 10.94
CA GLU A 43 -9.98 -0.65 11.90
C GLU A 43 -9.19 -0.22 13.14
N LEU A 44 -9.32 1.04 13.53
CA LEU A 44 -8.75 1.57 14.78
C LEU A 44 -9.84 1.56 15.87
N ARG A 45 -9.78 0.57 16.76
CA ARG A 45 -10.88 0.23 17.69
C ARG A 45 -11.09 1.28 18.78
N GLU A 46 -10.02 1.96 19.19
CA GLU A 46 -10.04 3.03 20.20
C GLU A 46 -10.29 4.43 19.58
N HIS A 47 -10.55 4.52 18.27
CA HIS A 47 -10.82 5.79 17.59
C HIS A 47 -12.18 5.80 16.91
N GLU A 48 -12.92 6.87 17.15
CA GLU A 48 -14.24 7.12 16.58
C GLU A 48 -14.24 8.45 15.84
N VAL A 49 -14.96 8.49 14.73
CA VAL A 49 -15.31 9.71 14.01
C VAL A 49 -16.66 10.24 14.49
N GLU A 50 -17.14 11.32 13.86
CA GLU A 50 -18.47 11.87 14.12
C GLU A 50 -19.54 10.76 14.14
N ALA A 51 -20.48 10.81 15.09
CA ALA A 51 -21.55 9.82 15.27
C ALA A 51 -21.12 8.38 15.64
N GLN A 52 -19.99 8.19 16.35
CA GLN A 52 -19.53 6.90 16.91
C GLN A 52 -19.14 5.84 15.86
N GLU A 53 -18.95 6.21 14.60
CA GLU A 53 -18.38 5.28 13.60
C GLU A 53 -16.88 5.09 13.89
N LYS A 54 -16.35 3.86 13.73
CA LYS A 54 -14.92 3.60 13.90
C LYS A 54 -14.08 4.20 12.78
N VAL A 55 -12.84 4.56 13.08
CA VAL A 55 -11.88 4.99 12.05
C VAL A 55 -11.35 3.78 11.29
N PHE A 56 -11.32 3.88 9.96
CA PHE A 56 -10.70 2.88 9.09
C PHE A 56 -9.61 3.52 8.24
N LEU A 57 -8.44 2.87 8.21
CA LEU A 57 -7.35 3.18 7.31
C LEU A 57 -7.40 2.28 6.07
N ASN A 58 -6.96 2.82 4.94
CA ASN A 58 -6.94 2.15 3.63
C ASN A 58 -8.31 1.68 3.08
N ARG A 59 -9.41 2.04 3.74
CA ARG A 59 -10.77 1.71 3.29
C ARG A 59 -11.05 2.31 1.91
N GLY A 60 -11.61 1.49 1.02
CA GLY A 60 -11.94 1.90 -0.34
C GLY A 60 -10.74 2.07 -1.28
N SER A 61 -9.53 1.74 -0.81
CA SER A 61 -8.35 1.69 -1.68
C SER A 61 -8.53 0.63 -2.77
N PRO A 62 -8.16 0.91 -4.04
CA PRO A 62 -8.10 -0.11 -5.08
C PRO A 62 -6.99 -1.14 -4.82
N ASP A 63 -6.01 -0.79 -3.97
CA ASP A 63 -4.85 -1.61 -3.64
C ASP A 63 -4.74 -1.89 -2.14
N ALA A 64 -4.44 -3.13 -1.80
CA ALA A 64 -3.99 -3.48 -0.46
C ALA A 64 -2.61 -2.83 -0.17
N VAL A 65 -2.38 -2.40 1.07
CA VAL A 65 -1.04 -1.96 1.50
C VAL A 65 -0.06 -3.12 1.33
N PHE A 66 1.12 -2.79 0.81
CA PHE A 66 2.15 -3.70 0.34
C PHE A 66 1.81 -4.52 -0.91
N SER A 67 0.74 -4.24 -1.64
CA SER A 67 0.51 -4.87 -2.95
C SER A 67 1.76 -4.76 -3.83
N LEU A 68 2.24 -5.90 -4.35
CA LEU A 68 3.48 -6.03 -5.11
C LEU A 68 3.20 -5.98 -6.61
N ARG A 69 3.94 -5.15 -7.33
CA ARG A 69 3.79 -4.97 -8.78
C ARG A 69 5.11 -5.06 -9.51
N GLY A 70 5.06 -5.38 -10.79
CA GLY A 70 6.23 -5.53 -11.67
C GLY A 70 6.80 -6.94 -11.75
N TRP A 71 6.18 -7.89 -11.03
CA TRP A 71 6.57 -9.31 -11.04
C TRP A 71 5.64 -10.19 -11.89
N THR A 72 4.59 -9.57 -12.45
CA THR A 72 3.60 -10.14 -13.35
C THR A 72 3.48 -9.24 -14.58
N ALA A 73 2.77 -9.72 -15.61
CA ALA A 73 2.47 -8.88 -16.77
C ALA A 73 1.62 -7.66 -16.37
N PRO A 74 1.70 -6.54 -17.12
CA PRO A 74 0.89 -5.36 -16.83
C PRO A 74 -0.61 -5.68 -16.74
N GLY A 75 -1.25 -5.26 -15.64
CA GLY A 75 -2.67 -5.51 -15.39
C GLY A 75 -2.97 -6.86 -14.71
N GLU A 76 -1.96 -7.67 -14.40
CA GLU A 76 -2.10 -8.91 -13.63
C GLU A 76 -1.55 -8.76 -12.20
N ASP A 77 -2.03 -9.59 -11.27
CA ASP A 77 -1.48 -9.71 -9.92
C ASP A 77 -0.96 -11.13 -9.68
N LEU A 78 -0.09 -11.25 -8.67
CA LEU A 78 0.24 -12.53 -8.09
C LEU A 78 -1.02 -13.16 -7.48
N VAL A 79 -1.15 -14.48 -7.64
CA VAL A 79 -2.26 -15.24 -7.08
C VAL A 79 -1.88 -15.65 -5.65
N TRP A 80 -2.28 -14.84 -4.68
CA TRP A 80 -1.98 -15.11 -3.27
C TRP A 80 -2.92 -16.14 -2.66
N ALA A 81 -2.37 -16.97 -1.78
CA ALA A 81 -3.07 -17.91 -0.93
C ALA A 81 -2.78 -17.62 0.55
N VAL A 82 -3.73 -18.00 1.40
CA VAL A 82 -3.54 -18.01 2.85
C VAL A 82 -2.90 -19.34 3.23
N GLU A 83 -1.65 -19.31 3.71
CA GLU A 83 -0.99 -20.50 4.26
C GLU A 83 -1.37 -20.69 5.72
N LYS A 84 -1.51 -19.59 6.47
CA LYS A 84 -1.83 -19.59 7.89
C LYS A 84 -2.60 -18.33 8.28
N ALA A 85 -3.58 -18.47 9.16
CA ALA A 85 -4.27 -17.36 9.80
C ALA A 85 -4.74 -17.80 11.19
N ASP A 86 -4.08 -17.31 12.23
CA ASP A 86 -4.47 -17.50 13.62
C ASP A 86 -4.35 -16.20 14.41
N ALA A 87 -4.47 -16.26 15.74
CA ALA A 87 -4.42 -15.08 16.59
C ALA A 87 -3.02 -14.42 16.67
N GLN A 88 -1.95 -15.11 16.28
CA GLN A 88 -0.57 -14.62 16.38
C GLN A 88 -0.05 -14.08 15.05
N GLU A 89 -0.37 -14.76 13.95
CA GLU A 89 0.15 -14.38 12.64
C GLU A 89 -0.77 -14.76 11.48
N VAL A 90 -0.59 -14.01 10.39
CA VAL A 90 -1.16 -14.30 9.08
C VAL A 90 -0.02 -14.51 8.11
N VAL A 91 -0.02 -15.64 7.42
CA VAL A 91 0.96 -15.98 6.38
C VAL A 91 0.25 -16.06 5.04
N LEU A 92 0.69 -15.22 4.10
CA LEU A 92 0.27 -15.23 2.71
C LEU A 92 1.43 -15.65 1.83
N SER A 93 1.17 -16.42 0.78
CA SER A 93 2.18 -16.74 -0.22
C SER A 93 1.63 -16.69 -1.64
N ALA A 94 2.53 -16.46 -2.60
CA ALA A 94 2.20 -16.51 -4.00
C ALA A 94 3.40 -17.01 -4.84
N PRO A 95 3.16 -17.76 -5.92
CA PRO A 95 4.18 -18.02 -6.92
C PRO A 95 4.53 -16.71 -7.64
N ALA A 96 5.81 -16.36 -7.66
CA ALA A 96 6.37 -15.15 -8.26
C ALA A 96 7.04 -15.39 -9.63
N HIS A 97 7.03 -16.63 -10.09
CA HIS A 97 7.44 -17.01 -11.44
C HIS A 97 6.42 -17.99 -12.02
N PRO A 98 6.13 -17.96 -13.34
CA PRO A 98 5.08 -18.79 -13.94
C PRO A 98 5.23 -20.31 -13.73
N ASP A 99 6.46 -20.81 -13.57
CA ASP A 99 6.73 -22.23 -13.29
C ASP A 99 6.67 -22.60 -11.79
N GLY A 100 6.42 -21.62 -10.91
CA GLY A 100 6.37 -21.81 -9.46
C GLY A 100 7.73 -21.97 -8.77
N SER A 101 8.85 -21.84 -9.50
CA SER A 101 10.21 -21.96 -8.93
C SER A 101 10.58 -20.84 -7.97
N VAL A 102 9.89 -19.69 -8.05
CA VAL A 102 10.07 -18.57 -7.13
C VAL A 102 8.79 -18.37 -6.34
N VAL A 103 8.89 -18.33 -5.02
CA VAL A 103 7.76 -18.12 -4.12
C VAL A 103 8.02 -16.89 -3.25
N VAL A 104 7.03 -16.02 -3.15
CA VAL A 104 7.01 -14.93 -2.16
C VAL A 104 6.15 -15.36 -1.00
N ARG A 105 6.66 -15.18 0.21
CA ARG A 105 5.95 -15.42 1.46
C ARG A 105 5.96 -14.16 2.31
N ARG A 106 4.81 -13.81 2.87
CA ARG A 106 4.62 -12.67 3.76
C ARG A 106 4.06 -13.15 5.07
N THR A 107 4.74 -12.79 6.15
CA THR A 107 4.28 -13.09 7.50
C THR A 107 3.98 -11.80 8.25
N PHE A 108 2.72 -11.62 8.62
CA PHE A 108 2.21 -10.47 9.33
C PHE A 108 2.01 -10.79 10.80
N ARG A 109 2.43 -9.89 11.70
CA ARG A 109 2.28 -10.02 13.15
C ARG A 109 1.95 -8.68 13.78
N LEU A 110 1.07 -8.67 14.78
CA LEU A 110 0.88 -7.49 15.63
C LEU A 110 2.05 -7.43 16.62
N ALA A 111 2.84 -6.36 16.56
CA ALA A 111 4.07 -6.18 17.34
C ALA A 111 3.95 -5.11 18.44
N GLY A 112 2.76 -4.54 18.60
CA GLY A 112 2.42 -3.54 19.61
C GLY A 112 0.98 -3.06 19.39
N ASP A 113 0.60 -2.01 20.09
CA ASP A 113 -0.78 -1.49 20.05
C ASP A 113 -1.15 -1.05 18.63
N TYR A 114 -0.35 -0.18 18.01
CA TYR A 114 -0.59 0.34 16.65
C TYR A 114 0.46 -0.13 15.63
N LEU A 115 1.20 -1.19 15.95
CA LEU A 115 2.32 -1.65 15.15
C LEU A 115 2.02 -3.00 14.50
N LEU A 116 2.03 -3.02 13.17
CA LEU A 116 2.02 -4.23 12.36
C LEU A 116 3.43 -4.48 11.82
N SER A 117 3.97 -5.67 12.06
CA SER A 117 5.21 -6.16 11.47
C SER A 117 4.91 -7.01 10.23
N LEU A 118 5.71 -6.84 9.19
CA LEU A 118 5.73 -7.66 7.98
C LEU A 118 7.15 -8.18 7.76
N ASP A 119 7.31 -9.50 7.73
CA ASP A 119 8.48 -10.17 7.18
C ASP A 119 8.15 -10.71 5.78
N GLN A 120 8.91 -10.30 4.77
CA GLN A 120 8.74 -10.79 3.40
C GLN A 120 9.97 -11.59 2.97
N GLN A 121 9.74 -12.83 2.57
CA GLN A 121 10.76 -13.75 2.07
C GLN A 121 10.49 -14.07 0.61
N VAL A 122 11.56 -14.17 -0.17
CA VAL A 122 11.53 -14.59 -1.57
C VAL A 122 12.45 -15.79 -1.68
N GLU A 123 11.89 -16.92 -2.04
CA GLU A 123 12.59 -18.20 -2.09
C GLU A 123 12.69 -18.67 -3.54
N ASN A 124 13.90 -18.97 -3.99
CA ASN A 124 14.15 -19.62 -5.28
C ASN A 124 14.34 -21.12 -5.04
N LEU A 125 13.30 -21.89 -5.35
CA LEU A 125 13.25 -23.35 -5.29
C LEU A 125 13.84 -24.00 -6.56
N GLY A 126 14.17 -23.19 -7.57
CA GLY A 126 14.79 -23.63 -8.81
C GLY A 126 16.29 -23.91 -8.68
N GLY A 127 16.83 -24.69 -9.60
CA GLY A 127 18.27 -24.95 -9.71
C GLY A 127 19.07 -23.85 -10.42
N ALA A 128 18.39 -22.85 -10.99
CA ALA A 128 19.00 -21.74 -11.73
C ALA A 128 18.85 -20.43 -10.95
N PRO A 129 19.83 -19.51 -11.02
CA PRO A 129 19.69 -18.17 -10.44
C PRO A 129 18.49 -17.40 -11.02
N PHE A 130 17.74 -16.73 -10.15
CA PHE A 130 16.62 -15.87 -10.53
C PHE A 130 16.98 -14.40 -10.26
N ALA A 131 16.93 -13.57 -11.30
CA ALA A 131 17.13 -12.13 -11.17
C ALA A 131 15.82 -11.46 -10.74
N LEU A 132 15.82 -10.77 -9.61
CA LEU A 132 14.62 -10.09 -9.11
C LEU A 132 14.19 -8.96 -10.06
N PRO A 133 12.92 -8.95 -10.53
CA PRO A 133 12.41 -7.85 -11.33
C PRO A 133 12.34 -6.55 -10.52
N ALA A 134 12.39 -5.42 -11.23
CA ALA A 134 12.01 -4.13 -10.65
C ALA A 134 10.58 -4.22 -10.11
N TYR A 135 10.32 -3.54 -8.98
CA TYR A 135 9.03 -3.65 -8.32
C TYR A 135 8.55 -2.33 -7.72
N ALA A 136 7.25 -2.28 -7.45
CA ALA A 136 6.62 -1.27 -6.61
C ALA A 136 5.80 -1.92 -5.50
N LEU A 137 5.71 -1.23 -4.37
CA LEU A 137 4.85 -1.58 -3.25
C LEU A 137 3.85 -0.46 -3.01
N ALA A 138 2.57 -0.79 -2.84
CA ALA A 138 1.57 0.17 -2.41
C ALA A 138 1.80 0.59 -0.95
N GLY A 139 1.95 1.90 -0.70
CA GLY A 139 2.15 2.44 0.66
C GLY A 139 0.85 2.74 1.42
N GLY A 140 -0.30 2.52 0.80
CA GLY A 140 -1.63 2.87 1.30
C GLY A 140 -2.22 4.12 0.64
N VAL A 141 -3.50 4.39 0.93
CA VAL A 141 -4.22 5.56 0.42
C VAL A 141 -4.47 6.60 1.52
N GLY A 142 -4.21 7.86 1.21
CA GLY A 142 -4.69 9.00 1.99
C GLY A 142 -6.11 9.36 1.54
N ALA A 143 -7.11 8.62 2.01
CA ALA A 143 -8.51 8.92 1.71
C ALA A 143 -9.13 9.75 2.84
N PRO A 144 -9.76 10.90 2.54
CA PRO A 144 -10.53 11.65 3.51
C PRO A 144 -11.81 10.91 3.89
N ILE A 145 -12.18 10.93 5.17
CA ILE A 145 -13.49 10.48 5.64
C ILE A 145 -14.54 11.57 5.37
N HIS A 146 -14.15 12.83 5.55
CA HIS A 146 -14.89 14.01 5.12
C HIS A 146 -13.91 14.92 4.36
N LEU A 147 -14.25 15.35 3.15
CA LEU A 147 -13.39 16.29 2.42
C LEU A 147 -13.96 17.71 2.55
N ARG A 148 -13.84 18.32 3.74
CA ARG A 148 -14.08 19.75 3.87
C ARG A 148 -12.86 20.50 3.34
N GLN A 149 -13.07 21.69 2.78
CA GLN A 149 -11.99 22.46 2.13
C GLN A 149 -10.80 22.74 3.08
N TYR A 150 -11.07 22.99 4.36
CA TYR A 150 -10.04 23.23 5.37
C TYR A 150 -9.31 21.96 5.85
N GLU A 151 -9.81 20.76 5.51
CA GLU A 151 -9.20 19.48 5.88
C GLU A 151 -8.20 18.99 4.82
N GLN A 152 -8.33 19.47 3.58
CA GLN A 152 -7.46 19.11 2.47
C GLN A 152 -5.95 19.23 2.78
N PRO A 153 -5.46 20.25 3.52
CA PRO A 153 -4.04 20.36 3.85
C PRO A 153 -3.49 19.30 4.82
N TYR A 154 -4.35 18.49 5.44
CA TYR A 154 -3.96 17.41 6.36
C TYR A 154 -3.92 16.04 5.68
N VAL A 155 -4.56 15.91 4.51
CA VAL A 155 -4.50 14.69 3.68
C VAL A 155 -3.29 14.77 2.75
N GLY A 156 -2.55 13.67 2.63
CA GLY A 156 -1.39 13.65 1.74
C GLY A 156 -0.50 12.43 1.91
N SER A 157 0.75 12.58 1.52
CA SER A 157 1.79 11.59 1.74
C SER A 157 3.10 12.28 2.13
N GLY A 158 4.00 11.52 2.72
CA GLY A 158 5.37 11.95 2.87
C GLY A 158 6.31 10.77 3.00
N TRP A 159 7.58 11.04 2.83
CA TRP A 159 8.62 10.04 3.00
C TRP A 159 9.84 10.66 3.63
N PHE A 160 10.58 9.81 4.33
CA PHE A 160 11.85 10.15 4.95
C PHE A 160 12.96 9.39 4.24
N THR A 161 14.05 10.07 3.92
CA THR A 161 15.15 9.47 3.18
C THR A 161 16.39 9.27 4.06
N THR A 162 17.39 8.59 3.51
CA THR A 162 18.63 8.22 4.22
C THR A 162 19.48 9.40 4.67
N ASP A 163 19.31 10.57 4.07
CA ASP A 163 19.99 11.83 4.46
C ASP A 163 19.25 12.61 5.56
N LEU A 164 18.23 11.99 6.18
CA LEU A 164 17.37 12.56 7.21
C LEU A 164 16.44 13.68 6.71
N SER A 165 16.25 13.83 5.41
CA SER A 165 15.24 14.75 4.85
C SER A 165 13.84 14.14 4.87
N TYR A 166 12.87 14.94 5.32
CA TYR A 166 11.44 14.64 5.22
C TYR A 166 10.82 15.45 4.08
N THR A 167 10.17 14.77 3.14
CA THR A 167 9.39 15.40 2.07
C THR A 167 7.92 15.09 2.30
N THR A 168 7.04 16.07 2.11
CA THR A 168 5.59 15.88 2.20
C THR A 168 4.90 16.51 1.00
N HIS A 169 3.83 15.86 0.55
CA HIS A 169 2.94 16.33 -0.49
C HIS A 169 1.51 16.27 0.02
N LYS A 170 0.78 17.36 -0.16
CA LYS A 170 -0.60 17.50 0.34
C LYS A 170 -1.60 17.42 -0.78
N LEU A 171 -2.83 17.02 -0.47
CA LEU A 171 -3.92 16.87 -1.44
C LEU A 171 -4.10 18.09 -2.36
N PRO A 172 -4.00 19.37 -1.90
CA PRO A 172 -4.14 20.52 -2.79
C PRO A 172 -3.16 20.56 -3.96
N GLU A 173 -1.98 19.94 -3.87
CA GLU A 173 -1.02 19.87 -4.97
C GLU A 173 -1.51 18.98 -6.14
N PHE A 174 -2.48 18.10 -5.88
CA PHE A 174 -3.07 17.18 -6.84
C PHE A 174 -4.42 17.68 -7.37
N LEU A 175 -4.92 18.82 -6.86
CA LEU A 175 -6.14 19.44 -7.33
C LEU A 175 -5.83 20.48 -8.43
N PRO A 176 -6.70 20.61 -9.44
CA PRO A 176 -6.61 21.73 -10.38
C PRO A 176 -6.67 23.07 -9.66
N SER A 177 -5.89 24.04 -10.12
CA SER A 177 -5.85 25.38 -9.53
C SER A 177 -5.75 26.47 -10.60
N HIS A 178 -5.89 27.73 -10.20
CA HIS A 178 -5.72 28.88 -11.08
C HIS A 178 -4.78 29.89 -10.42
N PHE A 179 -3.73 30.30 -11.13
CA PHE A 179 -2.92 31.45 -10.69
C PHE A 179 -3.57 32.74 -11.16
N LEU A 180 -3.89 33.63 -10.20
CA LEU A 180 -4.56 34.92 -10.45
C LEU A 180 -5.83 34.81 -11.32
N PHE A 181 -6.57 33.70 -11.24
CA PHE A 181 -7.75 33.40 -12.06
C PHE A 181 -7.52 33.30 -13.58
N LEU A 182 -6.29 33.50 -14.08
CA LEU A 182 -5.99 33.62 -15.51
C LEU A 182 -5.27 32.39 -16.09
N PHE A 183 -4.56 31.65 -15.24
CA PHE A 183 -3.71 30.54 -15.70
C PHE A 183 -4.17 29.24 -15.04
N PRO A 184 -5.04 28.45 -15.69
CA PRO A 184 -5.40 27.13 -15.19
C PRO A 184 -4.16 26.24 -15.13
N GLN A 185 -4.01 25.54 -14.01
CA GLN A 185 -2.96 24.56 -13.78
C GLN A 185 -3.61 23.24 -13.41
N SER A 186 -3.25 22.18 -14.14
CA SER A 186 -3.60 20.82 -13.76
C SER A 186 -2.92 20.46 -12.43
N GLY A 187 -3.63 19.71 -11.58
CA GLY A 187 -3.01 19.10 -10.42
C GLY A 187 -1.92 18.11 -10.81
N LYS A 188 -1.00 17.82 -9.89
CA LYS A 188 -0.01 16.76 -10.09
C LYS A 188 -0.71 15.41 -10.19
N GLU A 189 -0.19 14.51 -11.03
CA GLU A 189 -0.60 13.10 -11.05
C GLU A 189 0.34 12.21 -10.24
N LYS A 190 1.61 12.62 -10.14
CA LYS A 190 2.66 11.89 -9.44
C LYS A 190 3.68 12.82 -8.83
N VAL A 191 4.29 12.33 -7.75
CA VAL A 191 5.46 12.92 -7.11
C VAL A 191 6.51 11.82 -7.00
N SER A 192 7.78 12.19 -7.16
CA SER A 192 8.88 11.23 -7.18
C SER A 192 9.92 11.64 -6.15
N SER A 193 10.37 10.67 -5.37
CA SER A 193 11.59 10.83 -4.58
C SER A 193 12.79 11.01 -5.52
N ARG A 194 13.85 11.65 -5.03
CA ARG A 194 15.07 11.83 -5.82
C ARG A 194 15.82 10.51 -5.93
N GLU A 195 16.40 10.22 -7.11
CA GLU A 195 17.12 8.97 -7.37
C GLU A 195 18.42 8.84 -6.54
N ASP A 196 19.01 9.95 -6.10
CA ASP A 196 20.24 9.98 -5.29
C ASP A 196 20.01 9.66 -3.81
N ARG A 197 18.77 9.43 -3.38
CA ARG A 197 18.41 9.25 -1.96
C ARG A 197 17.39 8.13 -1.78
N GLN A 198 17.80 7.09 -1.05
CA GLN A 198 16.91 5.98 -0.74
C GLN A 198 15.86 6.38 0.30
N VAL A 199 14.60 5.99 0.06
CA VAL A 199 13.49 6.13 1.00
C VAL A 199 13.63 5.11 2.13
N ARG A 200 13.58 5.58 3.38
CA ARG A 200 13.59 4.72 4.59
C ARG A 200 12.19 4.35 5.06
N TRP A 201 11.27 5.31 5.04
CA TRP A 201 9.86 5.07 5.33
C TRP A 201 8.97 6.01 4.54
N ILE A 202 7.74 5.57 4.32
CA ILE A 202 6.67 6.31 3.64
C ILE A 202 5.46 6.36 4.57
N ALA A 203 4.70 7.45 4.52
CA ALA A 203 3.39 7.56 5.13
C ALA A 203 2.36 8.00 4.11
N ALA A 204 1.19 7.40 4.17
CA ALA A 204 -0.05 7.94 3.65
C ALA A 204 -0.80 8.58 4.84
N LYS A 205 -1.20 9.84 4.68
CA LYS A 205 -1.87 10.62 5.71
C LYS A 205 -3.33 10.83 5.35
N SER A 206 -4.18 10.54 6.30
CA SER A 206 -5.60 10.87 6.32
C SER A 206 -5.83 12.16 7.10
N GLN A 207 -7.07 12.63 7.18
CA GLN A 207 -7.42 13.83 7.95
C GLN A 207 -7.15 13.70 9.46
N PHE A 208 -6.99 12.47 9.97
CA PHE A 208 -6.84 12.19 11.40
C PHE A 208 -5.48 11.57 11.78
N PHE A 209 -4.80 10.90 10.86
CA PHE A 209 -3.57 10.10 11.09
C PHE A 209 -2.61 10.25 9.92
#